data_AF-A0A1H4Y578-F1
#
_entry.id   AF-A0A1H4Y578-F1
#
_cell.length_a   1.000
_cell.length_b   1.000
_cell.length_c   1.000
_cell.angle_alpha   90.00
_cell.angle_beta   90.00
_cell.angle_gamma   90.00
#
_symmetry.space_group_name_H-M   'P 1'
#
loop_
_entity.id
_entity.type
_entity.pdbx_description
1 polymer ?
#
loop_
_entity_poly.entity_id
_entity_poly.type
_entity_poly.pdbx_seq_one_letter_code
_entity_poly.pdbx_strand_id
1 'polypeptide(L)'
;MSGGGEGAVVRASGGVLWRPSPSGPEVAVVHRPRYDDWSLPKGHVEPDEHPVVAGLREVVEETGFSARFVRAVGQVSYDVPRRKRHGPGGATVRKRVGYWSALAGSGVFAPNEETDELRWLPVKPATALLSYPIDRRILRAFGKQPRSTATMLIVRHAKAGRKQGYQGDDLARPLDRNGRAQAEALVDLLGAFGPGRLLSAPPVRCTQTLEPLAAETGLPLVEEPTMSETAYARDPAAAHRRIREIARTGEESGTVPVVCSQGGVIPDLTAWWAGADDVRLPAARNRKASVWVLTTEGGRLLTMDHIDSPLPLEH
;
A
#
# COMPACT_ATOMS: atom_id res chain seq x y z
N MET A 1 -0.17 -13.06 36.41
CA MET A 1 -1.40 -12.27 36.55
C MET A 1 -1.72 -11.61 35.21
N SER A 2 -2.96 -11.78 34.77
CA SER A 2 -3.65 -11.12 33.66
C SER A 2 -2.94 -11.04 32.30
N GLY A 3 -3.06 -12.13 31.52
CA GLY A 3 -3.12 -12.01 30.06
C GLY A 3 -4.43 -11.33 29.70
N GLY A 4 -4.39 -10.02 29.46
CA GLY A 4 -5.52 -9.27 28.94
C GLY A 4 -5.76 -9.68 27.50
N GLY A 5 -6.87 -10.36 27.23
CA GLY A 5 -7.28 -10.66 25.86
C GLY A 5 -7.48 -9.36 25.09
N GLU A 6 -6.66 -9.13 24.06
CA GLU A 6 -6.96 -8.14 23.04
C GLU A 6 -8.31 -8.53 22.43
N GLY A 7 -9.34 -7.71 22.69
CA GLY A 7 -10.65 -7.90 22.06
C GLY A 7 -10.47 -7.94 20.55
N ALA A 8 -11.02 -8.96 19.89
CA ALA A 8 -10.91 -9.17 18.45
C ALA A 8 -11.14 -7.85 17.69
N VAL A 9 -10.19 -7.41 16.86
CA VAL A 9 -10.36 -6.18 16.07
C VAL A 9 -10.97 -6.54 14.73
N VAL A 10 -12.09 -5.93 14.37
CA VAL A 10 -12.67 -6.05 13.02
C VAL A 10 -11.88 -5.14 12.10
N ARG A 11 -11.25 -5.71 11.07
CA ARG A 11 -10.49 -4.97 10.06
C ARG A 11 -11.34 -4.70 8.83
N ALA A 12 -11.19 -3.51 8.30
CA ALA A 12 -11.79 -3.05 7.07
C ALA A 12 -10.80 -2.14 6.34
N SER A 13 -11.02 -1.95 5.06
CA SER A 13 -10.19 -1.09 4.23
C SER A 13 -11.01 -0.53 3.08
N GLY A 14 -10.57 0.59 2.54
CA GLY A 14 -11.25 1.25 1.43
C GLY A 14 -10.38 2.32 0.79
N GLY A 15 -11.01 3.16 -0.02
CA GLY A 15 -10.31 4.18 -0.77
C GLY A 15 -11.09 5.48 -0.89
N VAL A 16 -10.34 6.58 -1.03
CA VAL A 16 -10.87 7.79 -1.65
C VAL A 16 -10.62 7.62 -3.14
N LEU A 17 -11.60 7.05 -3.86
CA LEU A 17 -11.54 6.95 -5.32
C LEU A 17 -11.67 8.34 -5.93
N TRP A 18 -10.75 8.72 -6.81
CA TRP A 18 -10.73 10.05 -7.39
C TRP A 18 -10.23 10.05 -8.84
N ARG A 19 -10.63 11.09 -9.58
CA ARG A 19 -10.14 11.37 -10.94
C ARG A 19 -9.70 12.83 -11.07
N PRO A 20 -8.69 13.14 -11.92
CA PRO A 20 -8.33 14.52 -12.23
C PRO A 20 -9.51 15.25 -12.90
N SER A 21 -9.68 16.54 -12.57
CA SER A 21 -10.52 17.46 -13.33
C SER A 21 -9.84 18.83 -13.45
N PRO A 22 -10.25 19.70 -14.39
CA PRO A 22 -9.69 21.05 -14.52
C PRO A 22 -9.79 21.89 -13.25
N SER A 23 -10.79 21.61 -12.39
CA SER A 23 -11.04 22.35 -11.14
C SER A 23 -10.38 21.73 -9.90
N GLY A 24 -9.62 20.65 -10.07
CA GLY A 24 -9.06 19.83 -8.99
C GLY A 24 -9.63 18.41 -9.00
N PRO A 25 -9.25 17.55 -8.04
CA PRO A 25 -9.74 16.17 -8.01
C PRO A 25 -11.25 16.12 -7.73
N GLU A 26 -11.96 15.30 -8.51
CA GLU A 26 -13.30 14.83 -8.18
C GLU A 26 -13.17 13.48 -7.48
N VAL A 27 -13.90 13.31 -6.38
CA VAL A 27 -13.93 12.06 -5.61
C VAL A 27 -15.28 11.37 -5.79
N ALA A 28 -15.27 10.04 -5.80
CA ALA A 28 -16.47 9.24 -5.76
C ALA A 28 -16.96 9.10 -4.32
N VAL A 29 -18.24 9.38 -4.12
CA VAL A 29 -18.98 9.01 -2.90
C VAL A 29 -20.14 8.12 -3.31
N VAL A 30 -20.42 7.10 -2.48
CA VAL A 30 -21.46 6.11 -2.76
C VAL A 30 -22.60 6.24 -1.77
N HIS A 31 -23.82 6.08 -2.25
CA HIS A 31 -25.02 5.95 -1.45
C HIS A 31 -25.28 4.48 -1.15
N ARG A 32 -25.72 4.17 0.08
CA ARG A 32 -26.03 2.81 0.51
C ARG A 32 -27.49 2.71 0.94
N PRO A 33 -28.36 2.02 0.17
CA PRO A 33 -29.80 2.03 0.41
C PRO A 33 -30.18 1.38 1.74
N ARG A 34 -29.39 0.40 2.22
CA ARG A 34 -29.60 -0.27 3.50
C ARG A 34 -29.59 0.69 4.71
N TYR A 35 -28.82 1.76 4.62
CA TYR A 35 -28.60 2.70 5.72
C TYR A 35 -29.10 4.12 5.40
N ASP A 36 -29.48 4.38 4.15
CA ASP A 36 -29.82 5.70 3.63
C ASP A 36 -28.71 6.72 3.94
N ASP A 37 -27.46 6.34 3.60
CA ASP A 37 -26.27 7.13 3.91
C ASP A 37 -25.31 7.29 2.73
N TRP A 38 -24.52 8.36 2.79
CA TRP A 38 -23.40 8.62 1.88
C TRP A 38 -22.08 8.36 2.57
N SER A 39 -21.25 7.51 1.98
CA SER A 39 -19.94 7.15 2.54
C SER A 39 -18.85 7.04 1.48
N LEU A 40 -17.60 6.89 1.94
CA LEU A 40 -16.49 6.48 1.08
C LEU A 40 -16.52 4.96 0.89
N PRO A 41 -16.09 4.47 -0.30
CA PRO A 41 -16.12 3.04 -0.56
C PRO A 41 -15.12 2.28 0.31
N LYS A 42 -15.59 1.19 0.93
CA LYS A 42 -14.86 0.39 1.91
C LYS A 42 -15.65 -0.88 2.26
N GLY A 43 -14.92 -1.93 2.63
CA GLY A 43 -15.55 -3.11 3.22
C GLY A 43 -14.61 -3.91 4.10
N HIS A 44 -15.02 -5.15 4.40
CA HIS A 44 -14.34 -5.97 5.37
C HIS A 44 -13.12 -6.63 4.73
N VAL A 45 -12.09 -6.85 5.55
CA VAL A 45 -10.95 -7.66 5.13
C VAL A 45 -11.35 -9.12 5.32
N GLU A 46 -11.33 -9.90 4.23
CA GLU A 46 -11.65 -11.32 4.26
C GLU A 46 -10.54 -12.14 4.95
N PRO A 47 -10.82 -13.40 5.37
CA PRO A 47 -9.77 -14.29 5.86
C PRO A 47 -8.63 -14.42 4.85
N ASP A 48 -7.40 -14.37 5.35
CA ASP A 48 -6.16 -14.46 4.56
C ASP A 48 -5.93 -13.33 3.54
N GLU A 49 -6.82 -12.33 3.48
CA GLU A 49 -6.68 -11.16 2.62
C GLU A 49 -5.85 -10.06 3.29
N HIS A 50 -4.93 -9.45 2.54
CA HIS A 50 -4.21 -8.30 3.05
C HIS A 50 -5.12 -7.04 3.02
N PRO A 51 -5.13 -6.18 4.06
CA PRO A 51 -6.03 -5.01 4.10
C PRO A 51 -5.93 -4.07 2.90
N VAL A 52 -4.75 -3.91 2.30
CA VAL A 52 -4.59 -3.08 1.09
C VAL A 52 -5.32 -3.70 -0.11
N VAL A 53 -5.24 -5.02 -0.27
CA VAL A 53 -5.91 -5.78 -1.34
C VAL A 53 -7.42 -5.68 -1.16
N ALA A 54 -7.91 -5.93 0.06
CA ALA A 54 -9.31 -5.74 0.42
C ALA A 54 -9.81 -4.34 0.07
N GLY A 55 -9.04 -3.31 0.43
CA GLY A 55 -9.43 -1.93 0.16
C GLY A 55 -9.59 -1.63 -1.32
N LEU A 56 -8.74 -2.22 -2.18
CA LEU A 56 -8.84 -2.03 -3.62
C LEU A 56 -10.02 -2.82 -4.20
N ARG A 57 -10.19 -4.09 -3.79
CA ARG A 57 -11.33 -4.93 -4.18
C ARG A 57 -12.65 -4.21 -3.90
N GLU A 58 -12.83 -3.71 -2.68
CA GLU A 58 -14.03 -3.00 -2.24
C GLU A 58 -14.28 -1.72 -3.05
N VAL A 59 -13.21 -0.96 -3.36
CA VAL A 59 -13.33 0.20 -4.27
C VAL A 59 -13.84 -0.23 -5.64
N VAL A 60 -13.33 -1.33 -6.20
CA VAL A 60 -13.77 -1.82 -7.51
C VAL A 60 -15.21 -2.33 -7.46
N GLU A 61 -15.58 -3.11 -6.45
CA GLU A 61 -16.90 -3.71 -6.27
C GLU A 61 -18.00 -2.66 -6.05
N GLU A 62 -17.77 -1.68 -5.17
CA GLU A 62 -18.76 -0.65 -4.84
C GLU A 62 -18.86 0.48 -5.88
N THR A 63 -17.90 0.60 -6.80
CA THR A 63 -17.88 1.73 -7.75
C THR A 63 -17.93 1.32 -9.22
N GLY A 64 -17.55 0.08 -9.55
CA GLY A 64 -17.41 -0.40 -10.93
C GLY A 64 -16.22 0.19 -11.69
N PHE A 65 -15.32 0.94 -11.02
CA PHE A 65 -14.11 1.49 -11.61
C PHE A 65 -12.89 0.65 -11.23
N SER A 66 -12.06 0.31 -12.23
CA SER A 66 -10.70 -0.11 -11.94
C SER A 66 -9.97 1.02 -11.23
N ALA A 67 -9.03 0.71 -10.36
CA ALA A 67 -8.24 1.73 -9.68
C ALA A 67 -6.82 1.22 -9.38
N ARG A 68 -5.93 2.15 -9.09
CA ARG A 68 -4.66 1.86 -8.42
C ARG A 68 -4.48 2.78 -7.23
N PHE A 69 -3.88 2.29 -6.17
CA PHE A 69 -3.53 3.11 -5.02
C PHE A 69 -2.29 3.97 -5.29
N VAL A 70 -2.24 5.11 -4.61
CA VAL A 70 -1.16 6.10 -4.74
C VAL A 70 -0.40 6.27 -3.42
N ARG A 71 -1.12 6.54 -2.33
CA ARG A 71 -0.58 6.85 -1.00
C ARG A 71 -1.64 6.64 0.08
N ALA A 72 -1.24 6.45 1.33
CA ALA A 72 -2.18 6.30 2.43
C ALA A 72 -2.85 7.64 2.74
N VAL A 73 -4.16 7.64 3.00
CA VAL A 73 -4.91 8.83 3.43
C VAL A 73 -5.00 8.90 4.94
N GLY A 74 -5.24 7.76 5.57
CA GLY A 74 -5.30 7.65 7.01
C GLY A 74 -6.06 6.43 7.49
N GLN A 75 -6.12 6.28 8.82
CA GLN A 75 -6.82 5.20 9.47
C GLN A 75 -7.75 5.77 10.54
N VAL A 76 -8.89 5.12 10.71
CA VAL A 76 -9.92 5.48 11.67
C VAL A 76 -10.34 4.26 12.47
N SER A 77 -10.75 4.45 13.71
CA SER A 77 -11.12 3.37 14.62
C SER A 77 -12.26 3.78 15.52
N TYR A 78 -13.26 2.93 15.62
CA TYR A 78 -14.51 3.18 16.36
C TYR A 78 -15.10 1.86 16.83
N ASP A 79 -15.94 1.91 17.86
CA ASP A 79 -16.55 0.71 18.43
C ASP A 79 -17.89 0.43 17.73
N VAL A 80 -18.12 -0.82 17.35
CA VAL A 80 -19.38 -1.27 16.74
C VAL A 80 -20.01 -2.37 17.60
N PRO A 81 -21.35 -2.50 17.62
CA PRO A 81 -22.00 -3.61 18.30
C PRO A 81 -21.52 -4.95 17.72
N ARG A 82 -21.16 -5.92 18.58
CA ARG A 82 -20.78 -7.26 18.15
C ARG A 82 -22.01 -7.96 17.55
N ARG A 83 -21.95 -8.38 16.28
CA ARG A 83 -23.04 -9.15 15.64
C ARG A 83 -23.26 -10.46 16.44
N LYS A 84 -24.54 -10.86 16.64
CA LYS A 84 -24.99 -12.01 17.47
C LYS A 84 -24.29 -13.36 17.21
N ARG A 85 -23.59 -13.53 16.08
CA ARG A 85 -22.81 -14.74 15.76
C ARG A 85 -21.62 -15.01 16.69
N HIS A 86 -21.25 -14.11 17.60
CA HIS A 86 -20.02 -14.21 18.40
C HIS A 86 -20.21 -14.13 19.93
N GLY A 87 -21.36 -14.49 20.49
CA GLY A 87 -21.58 -14.56 21.96
C GLY A 87 -22.65 -13.61 22.50
N PRO A 88 -22.87 -13.57 23.83
CA PRO A 88 -24.01 -12.90 24.45
C PRO A 88 -24.03 -11.39 24.12
N GLY A 89 -25.23 -10.89 23.83
CA GLY A 89 -25.45 -9.51 23.39
C GLY A 89 -25.02 -8.47 24.42
N GLY A 90 -24.43 -7.37 23.95
CA GLY A 90 -24.00 -6.23 24.77
C GLY A 90 -22.52 -5.84 24.60
N ALA A 91 -21.69 -6.73 24.07
CA ALA A 91 -20.28 -6.42 23.81
C ALA A 91 -20.10 -5.57 22.54
N THR A 92 -19.23 -4.57 22.60
CA THR A 92 -18.74 -3.84 21.42
C THR A 92 -17.43 -4.46 20.94
N VAL A 93 -17.12 -4.26 19.66
CA VAL A 93 -15.89 -4.70 19.03
C VAL A 93 -15.24 -3.51 18.34
N ARG A 94 -13.92 -3.36 18.47
CA ARG A 94 -13.19 -2.26 17.84
C ARG A 94 -13.10 -2.54 16.34
N LYS A 95 -13.70 -1.67 15.51
CA LYS A 95 -13.52 -1.67 14.06
C LYS A 95 -12.40 -0.70 13.69
N ARG A 96 -11.50 -1.12 12.80
CA ARG A 96 -10.39 -0.31 12.27
C ARG A 96 -10.47 -0.31 10.75
N VAL A 97 -10.50 0.89 10.16
CA VAL A 97 -10.60 1.09 8.71
C VAL A 97 -9.40 1.89 8.21
N GLY A 98 -8.64 1.34 7.28
CA GLY A 98 -7.59 2.06 6.54
C GLY A 98 -8.12 2.61 5.22
N TYR A 99 -7.63 3.77 4.81
CA TYR A 99 -8.00 4.39 3.54
C TYR A 99 -6.77 4.76 2.72
N TRP A 100 -6.83 4.49 1.42
CA TRP A 100 -5.84 4.87 0.43
C TRP A 100 -6.40 5.87 -0.57
N SER A 101 -5.54 6.70 -1.12
CA SER A 101 -5.85 7.51 -2.29
C SER A 101 -5.85 6.57 -3.49
N ALA A 102 -6.98 6.48 -4.18
CA ALA A 102 -7.20 5.54 -5.27
C ALA A 102 -7.46 6.31 -6.57
N LEU A 103 -6.51 6.28 -7.50
CA LEU A 103 -6.66 6.92 -8.80
C LEU A 103 -7.55 6.03 -9.68
N ALA A 104 -8.66 6.59 -10.15
CA ALA A 104 -9.62 5.90 -11.00
C ALA A 104 -9.04 5.62 -12.39
N GLY A 105 -9.28 4.42 -12.88
CA GLY A 105 -9.05 4.00 -14.26
C GLY A 105 -10.38 3.90 -15.04
N SER A 106 -10.45 2.93 -15.94
CA SER A 106 -11.65 2.64 -16.71
C SER A 106 -12.75 2.04 -15.85
N GLY A 107 -14.00 2.31 -16.21
CA GLY A 107 -15.15 1.65 -15.60
C GLY A 107 -16.41 2.48 -15.72
N VAL A 108 -17.50 1.91 -15.24
CA VAL A 108 -18.80 2.56 -15.14
C VAL A 108 -19.48 2.04 -13.89
N PHE A 109 -20.14 2.94 -13.17
CA PHE A 109 -20.93 2.55 -12.01
C PHE A 109 -22.17 1.77 -12.46
N ALA A 110 -22.40 0.64 -11.82
CA ALA A 110 -23.62 -0.14 -11.91
C ALA A 110 -24.18 -0.34 -10.50
N PRO A 111 -25.44 0.05 -10.23
CA PRO A 111 -26.10 -0.22 -8.96
C PRO A 111 -26.01 -1.71 -8.58
N ASN A 112 -25.73 -1.99 -7.31
CA ASN A 112 -25.68 -3.33 -6.73
C ASN A 112 -26.41 -3.37 -5.38
N GLU A 113 -26.37 -4.51 -4.69
CA GLU A 113 -27.08 -4.68 -3.40
C GLU A 113 -26.55 -3.76 -2.29
N GLU A 114 -25.29 -3.33 -2.38
CA GLU A 114 -24.65 -2.51 -1.35
C GLU A 114 -24.72 -1.01 -1.65
N THR A 115 -24.69 -0.64 -2.94
CA THR A 115 -24.60 0.74 -3.42
C THR A 115 -25.52 0.96 -4.62
N ASP A 116 -26.42 1.92 -4.53
CA ASP A 116 -27.43 2.22 -5.56
C ASP A 116 -27.15 3.53 -6.32
N GLU A 117 -26.33 4.43 -5.75
CA GLU A 117 -25.92 5.69 -6.38
C GLU A 117 -24.43 5.96 -6.16
N LEU A 118 -23.77 6.52 -7.18
CA LEU A 118 -22.41 7.05 -7.08
C LEU A 118 -22.38 8.49 -7.62
N ARG A 119 -21.75 9.40 -6.87
CA ARG A 119 -21.53 10.79 -7.30
C ARG A 119 -20.05 11.13 -7.35
N TRP A 120 -19.61 11.66 -8.48
CA TRP A 120 -18.33 12.36 -8.63
C TRP A 120 -18.50 13.82 -8.21
N LEU A 121 -17.76 14.24 -7.19
CA LEU A 121 -17.88 15.58 -6.62
C LEU A 121 -16.51 16.16 -6.27
N PRO A 122 -16.31 17.48 -6.38
CA PRO A 122 -15.13 18.10 -5.80
C PRO A 122 -15.06 17.84 -4.29
N VAL A 123 -13.84 17.82 -3.73
CA VAL A 123 -13.58 17.44 -2.32
C VAL A 123 -14.49 18.15 -1.31
N LYS A 124 -14.72 19.46 -1.48
CA LYS A 124 -15.53 20.25 -0.53
C LYS A 124 -17.03 19.87 -0.56
N PRO A 125 -17.73 19.86 -1.71
CA PRO A 125 -19.07 19.30 -1.85
C PRO A 125 -19.20 17.86 -1.34
N ALA A 126 -18.27 16.97 -1.72
CA ALA A 126 -18.26 15.59 -1.24
C ALA A 126 -18.16 15.51 0.30
N THR A 127 -17.32 16.33 0.92
CA THR A 127 -17.19 16.42 2.39
C THR A 127 -18.50 16.86 3.05
N ALA A 128 -19.27 17.75 2.41
CA ALA A 128 -20.56 18.18 2.93
C ALA A 128 -21.65 17.10 2.79
N LEU A 129 -21.58 16.27 1.74
CA LEU A 129 -22.54 15.20 1.49
C LEU A 129 -22.35 13.98 2.40
N LEU A 130 -21.11 13.62 2.73
CA LEU A 130 -20.81 12.44 3.55
C LEU A 130 -21.58 12.45 4.89
N SER A 131 -22.28 11.35 5.21
CA SER A 131 -23.10 11.24 6.41
C SER A 131 -22.27 11.20 7.70
N TYR A 132 -21.08 10.60 7.65
CA TYR A 132 -20.29 10.34 8.86
C TYR A 132 -19.11 11.30 9.07
N PRO A 133 -18.93 11.88 10.28
CA PRO A 133 -17.79 12.76 10.60
C PRO A 133 -16.41 12.13 10.36
N ILE A 134 -16.33 10.82 10.50
CA ILE A 134 -15.16 9.97 10.28
C ILE A 134 -14.74 9.99 8.80
N ASP A 135 -15.66 9.79 7.86
CA ASP A 135 -15.38 9.88 6.42
C ASP A 135 -15.02 11.32 6.03
N ARG A 136 -15.71 12.32 6.63
CA ARG A 136 -15.36 13.74 6.43
C ARG A 136 -13.94 14.07 6.90
N ARG A 137 -13.39 13.34 7.88
CA ARG A 137 -12.01 13.51 8.34
C ARG A 137 -11.04 12.92 7.33
N ILE A 138 -11.32 11.72 6.82
CA ILE A 138 -10.53 11.06 5.76
C ILE A 138 -10.50 11.94 4.51
N LEU A 139 -11.66 12.43 4.05
CA LEU A 139 -11.71 13.24 2.84
C LEU A 139 -11.02 14.61 2.99
N ARG A 140 -11.06 15.21 4.19
CA ARG A 140 -10.25 16.40 4.50
C ARG A 140 -8.75 16.12 4.57
N ALA A 141 -8.34 14.93 4.99
CA ALA A 141 -6.94 14.52 4.93
C ALA A 141 -6.48 14.34 3.48
N PHE A 142 -7.29 13.67 2.65
CA PHE A 142 -7.06 13.55 1.20
C PHE A 142 -6.91 14.92 0.52
N GLY A 143 -7.81 15.87 0.81
CA GLY A 143 -7.75 17.22 0.22
C GLY A 143 -6.50 18.05 0.57
N LYS A 144 -5.69 17.60 1.55
CA LYS A 144 -4.40 18.21 1.92
C LYS A 144 -3.20 17.50 1.29
N GLN A 145 -3.42 16.37 0.62
CA GLN A 145 -2.34 15.60 0.02
C GLN A 145 -1.79 16.30 -1.22
N PRO A 146 -0.50 16.06 -1.55
CA PRO A 146 0.07 16.52 -2.80
C PRO A 146 -0.67 15.95 -4.01
N ARG A 147 -0.70 16.72 -5.11
CA ARG A 147 -1.43 16.36 -6.33
C ARG A 147 -0.77 15.28 -7.17
N SER A 148 0.54 15.11 -7.06
CA SER A 148 1.27 14.11 -7.86
C SER A 148 0.70 12.71 -7.65
N THR A 149 0.68 11.91 -8.71
CA THR A 149 0.27 10.51 -8.69
C THR A 149 1.42 9.55 -8.95
N ALA A 150 2.64 10.06 -9.06
CA ALA A 150 3.80 9.26 -9.37
C ALA A 150 4.22 8.47 -8.15
N THR A 151 4.05 7.15 -8.24
CA THR A 151 4.26 6.22 -7.14
C THR A 151 5.50 5.38 -7.40
N MET A 152 6.26 5.07 -6.35
CA MET A 152 7.34 4.08 -6.37
C MET A 152 7.18 3.16 -5.16
N LEU A 153 7.53 1.89 -5.34
CA LEU A 153 7.56 0.91 -4.26
C LEU A 153 9.00 0.49 -3.98
N ILE A 154 9.43 0.51 -2.71
CA ILE A 154 10.68 -0.10 -2.27
C ILE A 154 10.33 -1.30 -1.39
N VAL A 155 10.76 -2.48 -1.81
CA VAL A 155 10.42 -3.76 -1.18
C VAL A 155 11.66 -4.33 -0.52
N ARG A 156 11.59 -4.67 0.77
CA ARG A 156 12.64 -5.51 1.37
C ARG A 156 12.45 -6.95 0.92
N HIS A 157 13.51 -7.61 0.47
CA HIS A 157 13.44 -9.03 0.12
C HIS A 157 12.78 -9.89 1.22
N ALA A 158 12.14 -10.98 0.82
CA ALA A 158 11.43 -11.91 1.69
C ALA A 158 12.39 -12.78 2.54
N LYS A 159 11.84 -13.64 3.40
CA LYS A 159 12.60 -14.57 4.26
C LYS A 159 13.49 -15.52 3.45
N ALA A 160 14.71 -15.74 3.93
CA ALA A 160 15.79 -16.41 3.18
C ALA A 160 16.71 -17.22 4.11
N GLY A 161 16.16 -17.72 5.21
CA GLY A 161 16.92 -18.36 6.28
C GLY A 161 17.88 -17.42 7.01
N ARG A 162 18.85 -18.03 7.70
CA ARG A 162 19.94 -17.36 8.44
C ARG A 162 21.26 -17.52 7.68
N LYS A 163 22.04 -16.44 7.64
CA LYS A 163 23.37 -16.42 7.00
C LYS A 163 24.35 -17.42 7.64
N GLN A 164 24.33 -17.55 8.97
CA GLN A 164 25.25 -18.39 9.75
C GLN A 164 25.14 -19.90 9.47
N GLY A 165 24.10 -20.36 8.76
CA GLY A 165 23.90 -21.77 8.40
C GLY A 165 23.99 -22.06 6.91
N TYR A 166 24.31 -21.07 6.07
CA TYR A 166 24.38 -21.26 4.62
C TYR A 166 25.82 -21.53 4.19
N GLN A 167 26.03 -22.66 3.51
CA GLN A 167 27.31 -22.98 2.90
C GLN A 167 27.32 -22.47 1.46
N GLY A 168 28.18 -21.49 1.17
CA GLY A 168 28.33 -20.89 -0.16
C GLY A 168 28.36 -19.36 -0.15
N ASP A 169 28.32 -18.78 -1.35
CA ASP A 169 28.23 -17.32 -1.52
C ASP A 169 26.86 -16.81 -1.03
N ASP A 170 26.88 -15.85 -0.09
CA ASP A 170 25.65 -15.27 0.45
C ASP A 170 24.79 -14.57 -0.62
N LEU A 171 25.37 -14.15 -1.75
CA LEU A 171 24.62 -13.60 -2.87
C LEU A 171 23.70 -14.65 -3.52
N ALA A 172 24.09 -15.92 -3.51
CA ALA A 172 23.33 -17.04 -4.10
C ALA A 172 22.25 -17.60 -3.16
N ARG A 173 22.18 -17.13 -1.91
CA ARG A 173 21.24 -17.67 -0.91
C ARG A 173 19.78 -17.40 -1.30
N PRO A 174 18.96 -18.45 -1.49
CA PRO A 174 17.58 -18.31 -1.95
C PRO A 174 16.60 -17.97 -0.82
N LEU A 175 15.36 -17.68 -1.20
CA LEU A 175 14.23 -17.61 -0.28
C LEU A 175 13.97 -18.97 0.40
N ASP A 176 13.59 -18.92 1.68
CA ASP A 176 13.09 -20.10 2.39
C ASP A 176 11.59 -20.34 2.08
N ARG A 177 11.00 -21.38 2.67
CA ARG A 177 9.58 -21.71 2.46
C ARG A 177 8.65 -20.53 2.78
N ASN A 178 8.91 -19.85 3.89
CA ASN A 178 8.10 -18.71 4.32
C ASN A 178 8.37 -17.48 3.44
N GLY A 179 9.60 -17.34 2.93
CA GLY A 179 9.96 -16.31 1.96
C GLY A 179 9.24 -16.46 0.63
N ARG A 180 9.14 -17.68 0.11
CA ARG A 180 8.35 -17.95 -1.11
C ARG A 180 6.87 -17.62 -0.90
N ALA A 181 6.28 -18.03 0.22
CA ALA A 181 4.90 -17.65 0.55
C ALA A 181 4.73 -16.12 0.67
N GLN A 182 5.70 -15.40 1.25
CA GLN A 182 5.69 -13.94 1.27
C GLN A 182 5.78 -13.33 -0.14
N ALA A 183 6.58 -13.92 -1.04
CA ALA A 183 6.73 -13.45 -2.41
C ALA A 183 5.42 -13.61 -3.21
N GLU A 184 4.71 -14.73 -3.04
CA GLU A 184 3.37 -14.93 -3.62
C GLU A 184 2.37 -13.89 -3.08
N ALA A 185 2.34 -13.69 -1.76
CA ALA A 185 1.44 -12.71 -1.16
C ALA A 185 1.77 -11.24 -1.51
N LEU A 186 2.99 -10.98 -2.00
CA LEU A 186 3.37 -9.65 -2.52
C LEU A 186 2.74 -9.37 -3.88
N VAL A 187 2.31 -10.37 -4.65
CA VAL A 187 1.75 -10.18 -6.00
C VAL A 187 0.53 -9.27 -5.94
N ASP A 188 -0.49 -9.65 -5.15
CA ASP A 188 -1.72 -8.84 -5.01
C ASP A 188 -1.44 -7.51 -4.32
N LEU A 189 -0.57 -7.50 -3.30
CA LEU A 189 -0.24 -6.29 -2.56
C LEU A 189 0.43 -5.24 -3.44
N LEU A 190 1.44 -5.62 -4.22
CA LEU A 190 2.15 -4.72 -5.12
C LEU A 190 1.28 -4.39 -6.34
N GLY A 191 0.50 -5.36 -6.83
CA GLY A 191 -0.49 -5.22 -7.90
C GLY A 191 -1.50 -4.10 -7.62
N ALA A 192 -1.88 -3.90 -6.36
CA ALA A 192 -2.79 -2.82 -5.96
C ALA A 192 -2.30 -1.39 -6.29
N PHE A 193 -1.00 -1.23 -6.57
CA PHE A 193 -0.39 0.05 -6.95
C PHE A 193 -0.15 0.19 -8.46
N GLY A 194 -0.39 -0.86 -9.25
CA GLY A 194 -0.19 -0.86 -10.71
C GLY A 194 1.28 -0.80 -11.13
N PRO A 195 2.10 -1.82 -10.79
CA PRO A 195 3.51 -1.86 -11.12
C PRO A 195 3.73 -1.83 -12.64
N GLY A 196 4.72 -1.07 -13.10
CA GLY A 196 5.07 -0.97 -14.53
C GLY A 196 6.56 -1.17 -14.84
N ARG A 197 7.40 -1.33 -13.81
CA ARG A 197 8.83 -1.60 -13.95
C ARG A 197 9.35 -2.34 -12.72
N LEU A 198 10.06 -3.44 -12.92
CA LEU A 198 10.61 -4.26 -11.82
C LEU A 198 12.13 -4.18 -11.80
N LEU A 199 12.67 -3.82 -10.64
CA LEU A 199 14.09 -3.66 -10.37
C LEU A 199 14.45 -4.44 -9.12
N SER A 200 15.60 -5.11 -9.11
CA SER A 200 16.05 -5.87 -7.94
C SER A 200 17.54 -5.73 -7.70
N ALA A 201 17.95 -5.61 -6.45
CA ALA A 201 19.34 -5.83 -6.09
C ALA A 201 19.80 -7.24 -6.55
N PRO A 202 21.08 -7.45 -6.92
CA PRO A 202 21.58 -8.71 -7.44
C PRO A 202 21.45 -9.98 -6.56
N PRO A 203 21.40 -9.94 -5.21
CA PRO A 203 21.28 -11.18 -4.43
C PRO A 203 20.03 -11.97 -4.83
N VAL A 204 20.15 -13.30 -4.98
CA VAL A 204 19.08 -14.21 -5.45
C VAL A 204 17.80 -14.08 -4.64
N ARG A 205 17.90 -13.90 -3.32
CA ARG A 205 16.72 -13.63 -2.46
C ARG A 205 15.92 -12.38 -2.87
N CYS A 206 16.57 -11.35 -3.42
CA CYS A 206 15.89 -10.14 -3.88
C CYS A 206 15.16 -10.42 -5.20
N THR A 207 15.83 -11.07 -6.16
CA THR A 207 15.22 -11.43 -7.44
C THR A 207 14.01 -12.35 -7.23
N GLN A 208 14.20 -13.42 -6.44
CA GLN A 208 13.14 -14.37 -6.08
C GLN A 208 11.97 -13.75 -5.32
N THR A 209 12.15 -12.58 -4.70
CA THR A 209 11.02 -11.87 -4.04
C THR A 209 10.08 -11.25 -5.07
N LEU A 210 10.59 -10.85 -6.24
CA LEU A 210 9.79 -10.23 -7.31
C LEU A 210 9.47 -11.18 -8.47
N GLU A 211 10.10 -12.35 -8.54
CA GLU A 211 9.85 -13.35 -9.59
C GLU A 211 8.35 -13.70 -9.77
N PRO A 212 7.55 -13.95 -8.70
CA PRO A 212 6.12 -14.20 -8.88
C PRO A 212 5.38 -13.02 -9.52
N LEU A 213 5.68 -11.79 -9.09
CA LEU A 213 5.09 -10.59 -9.68
C LEU A 213 5.51 -10.40 -11.15
N ALA A 214 6.77 -10.68 -11.48
CA ALA A 214 7.27 -10.63 -12.85
C ALA A 214 6.55 -11.64 -13.75
N ALA A 215 6.28 -12.84 -13.24
CA ALA A 215 5.52 -13.87 -13.96
C ALA A 215 4.05 -13.45 -14.18
N GLU A 216 3.38 -12.92 -13.15
CA GLU A 216 1.98 -12.46 -13.23
C GLU A 216 1.81 -11.27 -14.19
N THR A 217 2.73 -10.31 -14.14
CA THR A 217 2.64 -9.06 -14.92
C THR A 217 3.28 -9.16 -16.30
N GLY A 218 4.11 -10.17 -16.55
CA GLY A 218 4.95 -10.27 -17.74
C GLY A 218 6.06 -9.22 -17.83
N LEU A 219 6.30 -8.44 -16.76
CA LEU A 219 7.30 -7.38 -16.75
C LEU A 219 8.72 -7.95 -16.63
N PRO A 220 9.71 -7.39 -17.36
CA PRO A 220 11.10 -7.80 -17.20
C PRO A 220 11.61 -7.40 -15.81
N LEU A 221 12.25 -8.35 -15.12
CA LEU A 221 12.96 -8.12 -13.87
C LEU A 221 14.41 -7.76 -14.16
N VAL A 222 14.78 -6.51 -13.89
CA VAL A 222 16.11 -5.96 -14.20
C VAL A 222 16.94 -5.82 -12.94
N GLU A 223 18.20 -6.23 -12.99
CA GLU A 223 19.12 -6.02 -11.86
C GLU A 223 19.47 -4.54 -11.69
N GLU A 224 19.52 -4.10 -10.44
CA GLU A 224 19.92 -2.74 -10.03
C GLU A 224 21.00 -2.83 -8.94
N PRO A 225 22.29 -2.93 -9.35
CA PRO A 225 23.40 -3.14 -8.43
C PRO A 225 23.57 -2.06 -7.36
N THR A 226 23.17 -0.81 -7.65
CA THR A 226 23.29 0.30 -6.69
C THR A 226 22.42 0.12 -5.46
N MET A 227 21.40 -0.73 -5.53
CA MET A 227 20.48 -1.04 -4.44
C MET A 227 20.92 -2.25 -3.60
N SER A 228 22.14 -2.76 -3.79
CA SER A 228 22.74 -3.82 -2.97
C SER A 228 23.46 -3.27 -1.75
N GLU A 229 23.54 -4.06 -0.67
CA GLU A 229 24.31 -3.68 0.53
C GLU A 229 25.80 -3.41 0.22
N THR A 230 26.39 -4.20 -0.67
CA THR A 230 27.81 -4.05 -1.05
C THR A 230 28.06 -2.76 -1.83
N ALA A 231 27.20 -2.40 -2.78
CA ALA A 231 27.35 -1.15 -3.52
C ALA A 231 27.02 0.05 -2.63
N TYR A 232 25.96 -0.04 -1.82
CA TYR A 232 25.53 1.02 -0.93
C TYR A 232 26.59 1.35 0.11
N ALA A 233 27.21 0.34 0.74
CA ALA A 233 28.28 0.56 1.71
C ALA A 233 29.53 1.24 1.12
N ARG A 234 29.74 1.12 -0.20
CA ARG A 234 30.87 1.71 -0.92
C ARG A 234 30.61 3.16 -1.33
N ASP A 235 29.41 3.43 -1.86
CA ASP A 235 29.01 4.77 -2.31
C ASP A 235 27.49 4.98 -2.11
N PRO A 236 27.07 5.40 -0.91
CA PRO A 236 25.67 5.74 -0.64
C PRO A 236 25.14 6.84 -1.57
N ALA A 237 26.00 7.80 -1.94
CA ALA A 237 25.61 8.93 -2.79
C ALA A 237 25.26 8.49 -4.22
N ALA A 238 25.91 7.45 -4.75
CA ALA A 238 25.50 6.83 -6.02
C ALA A 238 24.10 6.21 -5.92
N ALA A 239 23.81 5.47 -4.85
CA ALA A 239 22.49 4.89 -4.63
C ALA A 239 21.41 5.98 -4.47
N HIS A 240 21.72 7.06 -3.75
CA HIS A 240 20.86 8.25 -3.58
C HIS A 240 20.52 8.91 -4.92
N ARG A 241 21.52 9.15 -5.78
CA ARG A 241 21.30 9.68 -7.13
C ARG A 241 20.44 8.72 -7.96
N ARG A 242 20.74 7.43 -7.89
CA ARG A 242 20.08 6.40 -8.69
C ARG A 242 18.62 6.21 -8.30
N ILE A 243 18.26 6.18 -7.02
CA ILE A 243 16.86 6.01 -6.61
C ILE A 243 15.99 7.20 -7.07
N ARG A 244 16.52 8.43 -7.02
CA ARG A 244 15.83 9.62 -7.55
C ARG A 244 15.70 9.59 -9.07
N GLU A 245 16.70 9.06 -9.77
CA GLU A 245 16.61 8.83 -11.22
C GLU A 245 15.52 7.81 -11.56
N ILE A 246 15.47 6.67 -10.87
CA ILE A 246 14.41 5.67 -11.06
C ILE A 246 13.03 6.28 -10.84
N ALA A 247 12.87 7.13 -9.81
CA ALA A 247 11.61 7.83 -9.56
C ALA A 247 11.23 8.78 -10.70
N ARG A 248 12.16 9.60 -11.17
CA ARG A 248 11.93 10.50 -12.32
C ARG A 248 11.58 9.75 -13.60
N THR A 249 12.27 8.65 -13.90
CA THR A 249 11.92 7.82 -15.07
C THR A 249 10.52 7.21 -14.92
N GLY A 250 10.13 6.80 -13.70
CA GLY A 250 8.77 6.34 -13.41
C GLY A 250 7.73 7.44 -13.65
N GLU A 251 8.00 8.65 -13.15
CA GLU A 251 7.18 9.84 -13.38
C GLU A 251 6.97 10.14 -14.88
N GLU A 252 8.07 10.21 -15.64
CA GLU A 252 8.08 10.54 -17.08
C GLU A 252 7.37 9.48 -17.93
N SER A 253 7.51 8.21 -17.56
CA SER A 253 6.87 7.08 -18.26
C SER A 253 5.44 6.78 -17.78
N GLY A 254 4.99 7.40 -16.68
CA GLY A 254 3.72 7.08 -16.04
C GLY A 254 3.67 5.67 -15.42
N THR A 255 4.82 5.04 -15.18
CA THR A 255 4.92 3.70 -14.59
C THR A 255 5.22 3.77 -13.10
N VAL A 256 4.82 2.74 -12.35
CA VAL A 256 5.19 2.58 -10.94
C VAL A 256 6.40 1.65 -10.84
N PRO A 257 7.60 2.15 -10.51
CA PRO A 257 8.77 1.30 -10.31
C PRO A 257 8.66 0.54 -8.99
N VAL A 258 8.99 -0.74 -9.02
CA VAL A 258 9.15 -1.59 -7.83
C VAL A 258 10.62 -1.95 -7.71
N VAL A 259 11.23 -1.58 -6.59
CA VAL A 259 12.65 -1.81 -6.32
C VAL A 259 12.81 -2.75 -5.13
N CYS A 260 13.24 -4.00 -5.38
CA CYS A 260 13.60 -4.91 -4.31
C CYS A 260 15.04 -4.65 -3.82
N SER A 261 15.19 -4.50 -2.50
CA SER A 261 16.47 -4.22 -1.85
C SER A 261 16.58 -4.94 -0.50
N GLN A 262 17.60 -4.59 0.27
CA GLN A 262 18.06 -5.30 1.45
C GLN A 262 17.91 -4.50 2.74
N GLY A 263 18.00 -5.20 3.87
CA GLY A 263 17.80 -4.61 5.18
C GLY A 263 18.87 -3.61 5.60
N GLY A 264 20.10 -3.74 5.10
CA GLY A 264 21.20 -2.81 5.34
C GLY A 264 21.18 -1.57 4.45
N VAL A 265 20.26 -1.48 3.48
CA VAL A 265 20.13 -0.32 2.57
C VAL A 265 18.90 0.50 2.92
N ILE A 266 17.74 -0.16 3.00
CA ILE A 266 16.43 0.51 3.06
C ILE A 266 16.30 1.54 4.21
N PRO A 267 16.68 1.24 5.48
CA PRO A 267 16.53 2.21 6.57
C PRO A 267 17.33 3.49 6.36
N ASP A 268 18.57 3.37 5.90
CA ASP A 268 19.44 4.53 5.68
C ASP A 268 18.98 5.33 4.46
N LEU A 269 18.63 4.64 3.36
CA LEU A 269 18.09 5.25 2.15
C LEU A 269 16.81 6.04 2.41
N THR A 270 15.86 5.45 3.14
CA THR A 270 14.58 6.08 3.47
C THR A 270 14.75 7.26 4.43
N ALA A 271 15.62 7.14 5.44
CA ALA A 271 15.93 8.23 6.36
C ALA A 271 16.63 9.40 5.65
N TRP A 272 17.60 9.12 4.78
CA TRP A 272 18.26 10.13 3.96
C TRP A 272 17.27 10.88 3.08
N TRP A 273 16.43 10.16 2.32
CA TRP A 273 15.53 10.80 1.36
C TRP A 273 14.49 11.66 2.07
N ALA A 274 13.95 11.15 3.18
CA ALA A 274 13.06 11.89 4.06
C ALA A 274 13.70 13.17 4.61
N GLY A 275 14.94 13.09 5.12
CA GLY A 275 15.66 14.25 5.63
C GLY A 275 16.00 15.27 4.56
N ALA A 276 16.36 14.81 3.35
CA ALA A 276 16.71 15.67 2.23
C ALA A 276 15.52 16.48 1.70
N ASP A 277 14.31 15.92 1.74
CA ASP A 277 13.11 16.54 1.16
C ASP A 277 12.09 17.05 2.21
N ASP A 278 12.45 16.99 3.49
CA ASP A 278 11.64 17.38 4.67
C ASP A 278 10.32 16.60 4.79
N VAL A 279 10.40 15.27 4.64
CA VAL A 279 9.27 14.35 4.74
C VAL A 279 9.33 13.58 6.05
N ARG A 280 8.22 13.59 6.81
CA ARG A 280 8.13 12.83 8.05
C ARG A 280 7.86 11.35 7.77
N LEU A 281 8.70 10.47 8.33
CA LEU A 281 8.48 9.03 8.26
C LEU A 281 7.46 8.52 9.30
N PRO A 282 6.60 7.56 8.93
CA PRO A 282 5.82 6.80 9.88
C PRO A 282 6.72 5.88 10.71
N ALA A 283 6.22 5.47 11.88
CA ALA A 283 6.85 4.38 12.62
C ALA A 283 6.77 3.09 11.79
N ALA A 284 7.93 2.54 11.44
CA ALA A 284 8.02 1.38 10.55
C ALA A 284 9.00 0.36 11.11
N ARG A 285 8.66 -0.93 11.00
CA ARG A 285 9.61 -2.01 11.22
C ARG A 285 10.10 -2.45 9.86
N ASN A 286 11.40 -2.32 9.60
CA ASN A 286 12.02 -2.80 8.38
C ASN A 286 11.99 -4.34 8.36
N ARG A 287 10.84 -4.98 8.15
CA ARG A 287 10.69 -6.43 8.14
C ARG A 287 10.94 -6.99 6.74
N LYS A 288 11.33 -8.26 6.65
CA LYS A 288 11.43 -8.92 5.34
C LYS A 288 10.04 -8.96 4.69
N ALA A 289 9.99 -8.69 3.39
CA ALA A 289 8.77 -8.47 2.60
C ALA A 289 7.94 -7.23 2.99
N SER A 290 8.47 -6.29 3.79
CA SER A 290 7.80 -5.00 3.99
C SER A 290 8.00 -4.08 2.79
N VAL A 291 7.07 -3.13 2.62
CA VAL A 291 7.00 -2.25 1.45
C VAL A 291 6.95 -0.80 1.91
N TRP A 292 7.78 0.04 1.33
CA TRP A 292 7.63 1.49 1.36
C TRP A 292 6.93 1.95 0.10
N VAL A 293 5.87 2.74 0.24
CA VAL A 293 5.13 3.38 -0.85
C VAL A 293 5.50 4.85 -0.86
N LEU A 294 6.15 5.29 -1.93
CA LEU A 294 6.65 6.64 -2.09
C LEU A 294 5.79 7.36 -3.11
N THR A 295 5.59 8.65 -2.91
CA THR A 295 5.08 9.52 -3.97
C THR A 295 6.03 10.68 -4.20
N THR A 296 6.34 10.96 -5.46
CA THR A 296 7.39 11.90 -5.85
C THR A 296 6.90 12.94 -6.87
N GLU A 297 7.63 14.04 -7.02
CA GLU A 297 7.44 15.02 -8.08
C GLU A 297 8.79 15.62 -8.46
N GLY A 298 9.18 15.51 -9.72
CA GLY A 298 10.52 15.87 -10.20
C GLY A 298 11.63 15.08 -9.50
N GLY A 299 11.37 13.86 -9.00
CA GLY A 299 12.30 13.09 -8.18
C GLY A 299 12.50 13.61 -6.74
N ARG A 300 11.69 14.58 -6.30
CA ARG A 300 11.57 14.98 -4.90
C ARG A 300 10.52 14.13 -4.20
N LEU A 301 10.82 13.62 -3.01
CA LEU A 301 9.88 12.89 -2.17
C LEU A 301 8.82 13.85 -1.60
N LEU A 302 7.56 13.41 -1.66
CA LEU A 302 6.42 14.15 -1.13
C LEU A 302 5.80 13.43 0.06
N THR A 303 5.60 12.12 -0.06
CA THR A 303 5.11 11.26 1.03
C THR A 303 5.76 9.90 0.98
N MET A 304 5.86 9.25 2.13
CA MET A 304 6.40 7.89 2.25
C MET A 304 5.61 7.12 3.31
N ASP A 305 4.88 6.11 2.86
CA ASP A 305 4.04 5.23 3.69
C ASP A 305 4.70 3.86 3.83
N HIS A 306 4.44 3.15 4.93
CA HIS A 306 4.99 1.82 5.17
C HIS A 306 3.87 0.77 5.33
N ILE A 307 4.01 -0.32 4.59
CA ILE A 307 3.18 -1.52 4.70
C ILE A 307 4.07 -2.63 5.27
N ASP A 308 3.59 -3.30 6.32
CA ASP A 308 4.32 -4.42 6.92
C ASP A 308 4.28 -5.66 6.02
N SER A 309 5.00 -6.72 6.40
CA SER A 309 4.98 -8.02 5.69
C SER A 309 3.56 -8.47 5.37
N PRO A 310 3.28 -8.95 4.15
CA PRO A 310 1.93 -9.29 3.70
C PRO A 310 1.33 -10.47 4.48
N LEU A 311 2.17 -11.37 4.98
CA LEU A 311 1.76 -12.50 5.82
C LEU A 311 1.88 -12.16 7.32
N PRO A 312 0.94 -12.64 8.16
CA PRO A 312 1.04 -12.54 9.61
C PRO A 312 2.38 -13.09 10.13
N LEU A 313 2.80 -12.61 11.30
CA LEU A 313 3.93 -13.21 11.99
C LEU A 313 3.52 -14.62 12.44
N GLU A 314 4.08 -15.65 11.83
CA GLU A 314 4.22 -16.92 12.54
C GLU A 314 5.07 -16.64 13.78
N HIS A 315 4.48 -16.88 14.96
CA HIS A 315 5.12 -16.76 16.27
C HIS A 315 6.22 -17.81 16.46
#